data_AF-J4UH47-F1
#
_entry.id   AF-J4UH47-F1
#
_cell.length_a   1.000
_cell.length_b   1.000
_cell.length_c   1.000
_cell.angle_alpha   90.00
_cell.angle_beta   90.00
_cell.angle_gamma   90.00
#
_symmetry.space_group_name_H-M   'P 1'
#
loop_
_entity.id
_entity.type
_entity.pdbx_description
1 polymer ?
#
loop_
_entity_poly.entity_id
_entity_poly.type
_entity_poly.pdbx_seq_one_letter_code
_entity_poly.pdbx_strand_id
1 'polypeptide(L)'
;MRCLVLLPVVFCSLAQAQGFIAATLYSDTGYELDVYRDRCTNLRRTQPRFNQIEVGNSNVCFLYRDLNCIDEVKRFRAGEHDIEDVDFKSIKCEGTLETMGDEQS
;
A
#
# COMPACT_ATOMS: atom_id res chain seq x y z
N MET A 1 -49.59 -13.58 15.37
CA MET A 1 -48.64 -12.72 14.63
C MET A 1 -47.98 -11.78 15.62
N ARG A 2 -46.68 -11.90 15.85
CA ARG A 2 -45.86 -10.82 16.43
C ARG A 2 -44.39 -11.14 16.21
N CYS A 3 -43.72 -10.19 15.57
CA CYS A 3 -42.44 -10.32 14.89
C CYS A 3 -41.29 -10.70 15.83
N LEU A 4 -40.55 -11.73 15.45
CA LEU A 4 -39.16 -11.91 15.84
C LEU A 4 -38.34 -10.79 15.21
N VAL A 5 -37.86 -9.85 16.03
CA VAL A 5 -36.90 -8.83 15.62
C VAL A 5 -35.52 -9.47 15.62
N LEU A 6 -35.06 -9.92 14.45
CA LEU A 6 -33.67 -10.29 14.22
C LEU A 6 -32.86 -8.99 14.07
N LEU A 7 -32.13 -8.62 15.13
CA LEU A 7 -31.11 -7.57 15.05
C LEU A 7 -29.95 -8.08 14.18
N PRO A 8 -29.58 -7.38 13.09
CA PRO A 8 -28.37 -7.72 12.37
C PRO A 8 -27.19 -7.29 13.23
N VAL A 9 -26.47 -8.25 13.79
CA VAL A 9 -25.13 -8.04 14.35
C VAL A 9 -24.24 -7.71 13.16
N VAL A 10 -24.12 -6.42 12.85
CA VAL A 10 -23.14 -5.93 11.87
C VAL A 10 -21.77 -6.15 12.49
N PHE A 11 -21.15 -7.30 12.21
CA PHE A 11 -19.75 -7.53 12.47
C PHE A 11 -18.95 -6.60 11.54
N CYS A 12 -18.69 -5.38 12.01
CA CYS A 12 -17.59 -4.57 11.49
C CYS A 12 -16.29 -5.26 11.88
N SER A 13 -15.85 -6.22 11.06
CA SER A 13 -14.47 -6.72 11.11
C SER A 13 -13.55 -5.60 10.65
N LEU A 14 -13.21 -4.68 11.56
CA LEU A 14 -12.02 -3.86 11.45
C LEU A 14 -10.83 -4.81 11.60
N ALA A 15 -10.45 -5.46 10.50
CA ALA A 15 -9.16 -6.14 10.41
C ALA A 15 -8.09 -5.04 10.58
N GLN A 16 -7.63 -4.88 11.82
CA GLN A 16 -6.50 -4.01 12.12
C GLN A 16 -5.29 -4.62 11.42
N ALA A 17 -4.97 -4.09 10.26
CA ALA A 17 -3.74 -4.39 9.55
C ALA A 17 -2.57 -3.86 10.39
N GLN A 18 -2.04 -4.69 11.28
CA GLN A 18 -0.71 -4.51 11.84
C GLN A 18 0.29 -4.74 10.70
N GLY A 19 0.45 -3.74 9.84
CA GLY A 19 1.40 -3.79 8.72
C GLY A 19 2.61 -2.94 9.04
N PHE A 20 3.79 -3.39 8.63
CA PHE A 20 4.97 -2.54 8.58
C PHE A 20 4.85 -1.57 7.40
N ILE A 21 4.98 -0.27 7.64
CA ILE A 21 4.99 0.75 6.57
C ILE A 21 6.30 0.57 5.81
N ALA A 22 6.22 0.21 4.53
CA ALA A 22 7.36 -0.04 3.67
C ALA A 22 7.71 1.16 2.78
N ALA A 23 6.73 2.01 2.49
CA ALA A 23 6.92 3.26 1.78
C ALA A 23 5.79 4.25 2.07
N THR A 24 6.03 5.53 1.80
CA THR A 24 5.01 6.58 1.80
C THR A 24 5.01 7.28 0.44
N LEU A 25 3.83 7.48 -0.13
CA LEU A 25 3.63 8.26 -1.34
C LEU A 25 3.23 9.69 -0.97
N TYR A 26 3.82 10.68 -1.64
CA TYR A 26 3.54 12.10 -1.43
C TYR A 26 2.94 12.72 -2.69
N SER A 27 2.04 13.67 -2.47
CA SER A 27 1.42 14.54 -3.47
C SER A 27 1.75 15.99 -3.16
N ASP A 28 1.88 16.83 -4.18
CA ASP A 28 2.05 18.29 -4.06
C ASP A 28 0.94 18.98 -3.26
N THR A 29 -0.20 18.33 -3.08
CA THR A 29 -1.30 18.82 -2.23
C THR A 29 -1.03 18.64 -0.73
N GLY A 30 0.10 18.03 -0.35
CA GLY A 30 0.38 17.59 1.02
C GLY A 30 -0.40 16.33 1.44
N TYR A 31 -0.91 15.56 0.48
CA TYR A 31 -1.59 14.29 0.77
C TYR A 31 -0.56 13.16 0.79
N GLU A 32 -0.66 12.32 1.82
CA GLU A 32 0.25 11.20 2.04
C GLU A 32 -0.51 9.88 2.05
N LEU A 33 0.10 8.83 1.52
CA LEU A 33 -0.43 7.48 1.56
C LEU A 33 0.64 6.47 1.97
N ASP A 34 0.44 5.86 3.14
CA ASP A 34 1.29 4.78 3.60
C ASP A 34 1.02 3.48 2.85
N VAL A 35 2.09 2.83 2.44
CA VAL A 35 2.09 1.56 1.73
C VAL A 35 2.72 0.50 2.62
N TYR A 36 1.91 -0.48 2.99
CA TYR A 36 2.32 -1.56 3.89
C TYR A 36 3.00 -2.69 3.13
N ARG A 37 4.00 -3.31 3.78
CA ARG A 37 4.74 -4.46 3.24
C ARG A 37 3.82 -5.64 2.92
N ASP A 38 4.20 -6.39 1.87
CA ASP A 38 3.62 -7.66 1.43
C ASP A 38 2.13 -7.60 1.05
N ARG A 39 1.65 -6.40 0.72
CA ARG A 39 0.26 -6.16 0.31
C ARG A 39 0.22 -5.34 -0.97
N CYS A 40 -0.73 -5.68 -1.82
CA CYS A 40 -1.05 -4.86 -2.98
C CYS A 40 -1.99 -3.72 -2.56
N THR A 41 -1.50 -2.49 -2.65
CA THR A 41 -2.27 -1.28 -2.34
C THR A 41 -2.78 -0.68 -3.64
N ASN A 42 -4.10 -0.56 -3.75
CA ASN A 42 -4.75 0.06 -4.89
C ASN A 42 -4.99 1.55 -4.66
N LEU A 43 -4.66 2.34 -5.67
CA LEU A 43 -4.99 3.75 -5.70
C LEU A 43 -6.47 3.95 -6.05
N ARG A 44 -7.10 4.91 -5.37
CA ARG A 44 -8.47 5.34 -5.63
C ARG A 44 -8.47 6.49 -6.61
N ARG A 45 -9.44 6.52 -7.52
CA ARG A 45 -9.62 7.64 -8.48
C ARG A 45 -9.82 9.01 -7.84
N THR A 46 -10.24 9.05 -6.56
CA THR A 46 -10.46 10.28 -5.80
C THR A 46 -9.20 10.80 -5.11
N GLN A 47 -8.12 10.01 -5.08
CA GLN A 47 -6.84 10.45 -4.53
C GLN A 47 -6.15 11.40 -5.52
N PRO A 48 -5.31 12.33 -5.03
CA PRO A 48 -4.51 13.17 -5.90
C PRO A 48 -3.44 12.36 -6.64
N ARG A 49 -2.79 12.98 -7.62
CA ARG A 49 -1.62 12.41 -8.29
C ARG A 49 -0.43 12.49 -7.33
N PHE A 50 0.27 11.37 -7.17
CA PHE A 50 1.50 11.33 -6.39
C PHE A 50 2.69 11.66 -7.28
N ASN A 51 3.62 12.45 -6.76
CA ASN A 51 4.81 12.90 -7.46
C ASN A 51 6.11 12.38 -6.82
N GLN A 52 6.06 11.91 -5.58
CA GLN A 52 7.20 11.32 -4.88
C GLN A 52 6.84 10.02 -4.15
N ILE A 53 7.80 9.11 -4.06
CA ILE A 53 7.78 7.94 -3.17
C ILE A 53 9.01 7.96 -2.27
N GLU A 54 8.82 7.77 -0.97
CA GLU A 54 9.89 7.45 -0.03
C GLU A 54 9.80 5.97 0.34
N VAL A 55 10.81 5.19 -0.03
CA VAL A 55 10.89 3.76 0.29
C VAL A 55 11.74 3.57 1.53
N GLY A 56 11.17 2.96 2.56
CA GLY A 56 11.86 2.68 3.81
C GLY A 56 13.04 1.72 3.63
N ASN A 57 14.02 1.80 4.53
CA ASN A 57 15.21 0.94 4.51
C ASN A 57 14.85 -0.56 4.43
N SER A 58 15.67 -1.31 3.70
CA SER A 58 15.50 -2.76 3.48
C SER A 58 14.15 -3.14 2.84
N ASN A 59 13.55 -2.24 2.06
CA ASN A 59 12.38 -2.53 1.22
C ASN A 59 12.68 -2.26 -0.26
N VAL A 60 11.93 -2.95 -1.11
CA VAL A 60 11.82 -2.66 -2.55
C VAL A 60 10.34 -2.52 -2.89
N CYS A 61 9.99 -1.47 -3.62
CA CYS A 61 8.62 -1.20 -4.03
C CYS A 61 8.48 -1.24 -5.55
N PHE A 62 7.30 -1.65 -5.97
CA PHE A 62 6.95 -1.90 -7.36
C PHE A 62 5.65 -1.19 -7.68
N LEU A 63 5.64 -0.41 -8.76
CA LEU A 63 4.45 0.24 -9.29
C LEU A 63 3.88 -0.61 -10.43
N TYR A 64 2.56 -0.67 -10.53
CA TYR A 64 1.85 -1.52 -11.49
C TYR A 64 0.77 -0.75 -12.24
N ARG A 65 0.54 -1.11 -13.50
CA ARG A 65 -0.49 -0.48 -14.35
C ARG A 65 -1.92 -0.91 -14.00
N ASP A 66 -2.08 -2.06 -13.34
CA ASP A 66 -3.37 -2.62 -12.95
C ASP A 66 -3.64 -2.58 -11.44
N LEU A 67 -4.87 -2.91 -11.05
CA LEU A 67 -5.37 -2.88 -9.66
C LEU A 67 -5.10 -4.18 -8.87
N ASN A 68 -4.31 -5.10 -9.39
CA ASN A 68 -4.03 -6.37 -8.73
C ASN A 68 -2.53 -6.65 -8.63
N CYS A 69 -1.70 -5.60 -8.75
CA CYS A 69 -0.25 -5.70 -8.79
C CYS A 69 0.25 -6.68 -9.88
N ILE A 70 -0.33 -6.51 -11.08
CA ILE A 70 0.01 -7.22 -12.32
C ILE A 70 0.51 -6.14 -13.30
N ASP A 71 1.45 -6.50 -14.18
CA ASP A 71 2.09 -5.59 -15.14
C ASP A 71 2.93 -4.49 -14.44
N GLU A 72 4.10 -4.90 -13.95
CA GLU A 72 5.08 -4.00 -13.30
C GLU A 72 5.53 -2.92 -14.29
N VAL A 73 5.47 -1.65 -13.88
CA VAL A 73 5.93 -0.51 -14.69
C VAL A 73 7.25 0.06 -14.20
N LYS A 74 7.51 0.05 -12.90
CA LYS A 74 8.74 0.63 -12.32
C LYS A 74 9.03 0.02 -10.95
N ARG A 75 10.32 -0.06 -10.62
CA ARG A 75 10.84 -0.57 -9.35
C ARG A 75 11.68 0.50 -8.66
N PHE A 76 11.54 0.62 -7.35
CA PHE A 76 12.28 1.53 -6.48
C PHE A 76 12.92 0.78 -5.30
N ARG A 77 14.18 1.10 -5.01
CA ARG A 77 14.86 0.67 -3.77
C ARG A 77 14.67 1.73 -2.68
N ALA A 78 15.11 1.42 -1.47
CA ALA A 78 15.15 2.37 -0.36
C ALA A 78 15.66 3.76 -0.76
N GLY A 79 15.05 4.79 -0.18
CA GLY A 79 15.30 6.21 -0.47
C GLY A 79 14.11 6.92 -1.13
N GLU A 80 14.31 8.21 -1.38
CA GLU A 80 13.34 9.10 -2.04
C GLU A 80 13.49 9.05 -3.56
N HIS A 81 12.37 9.01 -4.28
CA HIS A 81 12.35 9.01 -5.75
C HIS A 81 11.16 9.79 -6.31
N ASP A 82 11.40 10.45 -7.45
CA ASP A 82 10.36 11.09 -8.23
C ASP A 82 9.56 10.06 -9.06
N ILE A 83 8.24 10.21 -9.02
CA ILE A 83 7.27 9.36 -9.70
C ILE A 83 6.23 10.15 -10.50
N GLU A 84 6.40 11.47 -10.65
CA GLU A 84 5.46 12.32 -11.38
C GLU A 84 5.14 11.74 -12.76
N ASP A 85 6.16 11.33 -13.53
CA ASP A 85 6.00 10.80 -14.89
C ASP A 85 5.52 9.34 -14.99
N VAL A 86 5.11 8.73 -13.87
CA VAL A 86 4.73 7.31 -13.84
C VAL A 86 3.24 7.16 -13.66
N ASP A 87 2.57 6.57 -14.66
CA ASP A 87 1.17 6.17 -14.57
C ASP A 87 1.05 4.77 -13.94
N PHE A 88 0.46 4.69 -12.75
CA PHE A 88 0.24 3.44 -12.03
C PHE A 88 -1.11 3.44 -11.30
N LYS A 89 -1.62 2.25 -10.99
CA LYS A 89 -2.89 2.03 -10.30
C LYS A 89 -2.75 1.26 -9.00
N SER A 90 -1.65 0.53 -8.83
CA SER A 90 -1.35 -0.15 -7.58
C SER A 90 0.15 -0.18 -7.30
N ILE A 91 0.48 -0.40 -6.03
CA ILE A 91 1.83 -0.51 -5.52
C ILE A 91 1.92 -1.70 -4.57
N LYS A 92 3.03 -2.43 -4.64
CA LYS A 92 3.40 -3.47 -3.66
C LYS A 92 4.83 -3.23 -3.21
N CYS A 93 5.10 -3.44 -1.93
CA CYS A 93 6.44 -3.41 -1.38
C CYS A 93 6.77 -4.75 -0.71
N GLU A 94 8.03 -5.15 -0.79
CA GLU A 94 8.55 -6.41 -0.27
C GLU A 94 9.81 -6.12 0.55
N GLY A 95 10.02 -6.90 1.62
CA GLY A 95 11.26 -6.85 2.39
C GLY A 95 12.43 -7.41 1.58
N THR A 96 13.61 -6.81 1.69
CA THR A 96 14.85 -7.43 1.18
C THR A 96 15.28 -8.57 2.09
N LEU A 97 16.03 -9.56 1.58
CA LEU A 97 16.46 -10.77 2.31
C LEU A 97 17.08 -10.50 3.70
N GLU A 98 17.64 -9.32 3.93
CA GLU A 98 18.14 -8.88 5.24
C GLU A 98 17.05 -8.77 6.31
N THR A 99 15.81 -8.42 5.95
CA THR A 99 14.68 -8.27 6.87
C THR A 99 13.88 -9.56 7.11
N MET A 100 14.06 -10.60 6.28
CA MET A 100 13.36 -11.89 6.45
C MET A 100 14.00 -12.78 7.53
N GLY A 101 15.16 -12.39 8.06
CA GLY A 101 15.88 -13.10 9.14
C GLY A 101 15.40 -12.74 10.54
N ASP A 102 14.76 -11.58 10.73
CA ASP A 102 14.35 -11.08 12.05
C ASP A 102 12.94 -11.53 12.48
N GLU A 103 12.18 -12.20 11.59
CA GLU A 103 10.86 -12.75 11.89
C GLU A 103 10.89 -14.21 12.39
N GLN A 104 12.07 -14.75 12.69
CA GLN A 104 12.26 -16.03 13.37
C GLN A 104 13.26 -15.90 14.54
N SER A 105 12.87 -15.22 15.63
CA SER A 105 13.51 -15.44 16.94
C SER A 105 12.55 -15.26 18.10
#